data_AF-A0A2T8HT97-F1
#
_entry.id   AF-A0A2T8HT97-F1
#
_cell.length_a   1.000
_cell.length_b   1.000
_cell.length_c   1.000
_cell.angle_alpha   90.00
_cell.angle_beta   90.00
_cell.angle_gamma   90.00
#
_symmetry.space_group_name_H-M   'P 1'
#
loop_
_entity.id
_entity.type
_entity.pdbx_description
1 polymer ?
#
loop_
_entity_poly.entity_id
_entity_poly.type
_entity_poly.pdbx_seq_one_letter_code
_entity_poly.pdbx_strand_id
1 'polypeptide(L)'
;MQAPSTRYHLALLALTALVTPALADSDAPQPGTLIAALSGDWNGDGDPDAVLLVQSETPDSADLRVYLGTFRGLEPQFTTFSATYAGPWGGQTPGLVALTPTTFAITSEQTGIGRTPWTQRITIAYREDSFRVAGFTHQFYDRIDPAYHGSCDVNLLTGDYVLERNSGDPAQVRNDSGRLAPGGFALQDLTLDYIPQICRALFD
;
A
#
# COMPACT_ATOMS: atom_id res chain seq x y z
N MET A 1 28.45 79.45 -29.01
CA MET A 1 29.41 78.55 -29.70
C MET A 1 29.59 77.31 -28.86
N GLN A 2 29.14 76.16 -29.37
CA GLN A 2 29.35 74.83 -28.80
C GLN A 2 30.80 74.37 -29.03
N ALA A 3 31.37 73.65 -28.05
CA ALA A 3 32.09 72.40 -28.27
C ALA A 3 32.16 71.58 -26.96
N PRO A 4 32.03 70.23 -27.03
CA PRO A 4 31.80 69.36 -25.87
C PRO A 4 33.09 68.71 -25.36
N SER A 5 33.08 68.17 -24.13
CA SER A 5 34.09 67.18 -23.73
C SER A 5 33.47 65.97 -23.02
N THR A 6 33.47 64.89 -23.78
CA THR A 6 33.26 63.47 -23.50
C THR A 6 34.03 62.99 -22.26
N ARG A 7 33.40 62.22 -21.35
CA ARG A 7 34.11 61.24 -20.49
C ARG A 7 33.23 60.04 -20.08
N TYR A 8 33.57 58.91 -20.73
CA TYR A 8 33.67 57.53 -20.24
C TYR A 8 32.45 56.84 -19.59
N HIS A 9 31.79 56.02 -20.41
CA HIS A 9 30.98 54.89 -19.94
C HIS A 9 31.89 53.80 -19.34
N LEU A 10 31.79 53.57 -18.04
CA LEU A 10 32.32 52.36 -17.39
C LEU A 10 31.33 51.23 -17.70
N ALA A 11 31.68 50.35 -18.64
CA ALA A 11 30.95 49.12 -18.88
C ALA A 11 31.36 48.07 -17.82
N LEU A 12 30.49 47.84 -16.85
CA LEU A 12 30.65 46.80 -15.84
C LEU A 12 30.16 45.47 -16.44
N LEU A 13 31.08 44.61 -16.89
CA LEU A 13 30.74 43.22 -17.25
C LEU A 13 30.46 42.44 -15.96
N ALA A 14 29.18 42.17 -15.70
CA ALA A 14 28.75 41.21 -14.69
C ALA A 14 28.96 39.78 -15.23
N LEU A 15 29.93 39.07 -14.69
CA LEU A 15 30.16 37.65 -14.94
C LEU A 15 29.15 36.85 -14.08
N THR A 16 27.97 36.60 -14.63
CA THR A 16 26.97 35.71 -14.02
C THR A 16 27.44 34.26 -14.12
N ALA A 17 27.95 33.71 -13.03
CA ALA A 17 28.17 32.27 -12.88
C ALA A 17 26.84 31.55 -13.08
N LEU A 18 26.74 30.76 -14.15
CA LEU A 18 25.66 29.80 -14.37
C LEU A 18 25.77 28.73 -13.28
N VAL A 19 25.10 28.96 -12.15
CA VAL A 19 24.81 27.91 -11.18
C VAL A 19 23.79 27.01 -11.85
N THR A 20 24.25 25.92 -12.48
CA THR A 20 23.34 24.85 -12.86
C THR A 20 22.76 24.28 -11.57
N PRO A 21 21.43 24.24 -11.41
CA PRO A 21 20.86 23.55 -10.27
C PRO A 21 21.28 22.08 -10.40
N ALA A 22 22.06 21.60 -9.43
CA ALA A 22 22.21 20.16 -9.25
C ALA A 22 20.81 19.62 -9.00
N LEU A 23 20.31 18.78 -9.91
CA LEU A 23 19.14 17.95 -9.62
C LEU A 23 19.56 17.09 -8.42
N ALA A 24 18.98 17.37 -7.26
CA ALA A 24 19.08 16.45 -6.14
C ALA A 24 18.40 15.15 -6.59
N ASP A 25 19.17 14.06 -6.64
CA ASP A 25 18.59 12.72 -6.73
C ASP A 25 17.65 12.58 -5.53
N SER A 26 16.36 12.47 -5.79
CA SER A 26 15.41 12.17 -4.72
C SER A 26 15.63 10.71 -4.33
N ASP A 27 16.02 10.44 -3.08
CA ASP A 27 15.99 9.10 -2.47
C ASP A 27 14.56 8.51 -2.38
N ALA A 28 13.56 9.20 -2.93
CA ALA A 28 12.20 8.70 -3.04
C ALA A 28 12.15 7.50 -4.01
N PRO A 29 11.46 6.40 -3.64
CA PRO A 29 11.25 5.26 -4.54
C PRO A 29 10.63 5.71 -5.87
N GLN A 30 11.23 5.31 -6.98
CA GLN A 30 10.73 5.64 -8.31
C GLN A 30 9.61 4.68 -8.71
N PRO A 31 8.58 5.12 -9.48
CA PRO A 31 7.57 4.22 -10.02
C PRO A 31 8.20 3.01 -10.73
N GLY A 32 7.64 1.83 -10.50
CA GLY A 32 8.15 0.55 -11.01
C GLY A 32 9.29 -0.07 -10.18
N THR A 33 9.81 0.61 -9.15
CA THR A 33 10.78 0.00 -8.21
C THR A 33 10.15 -1.19 -7.51
N LEU A 34 10.84 -2.34 -7.49
CA LEU A 34 10.38 -3.54 -6.80
C LEU A 34 10.40 -3.33 -5.28
N ILE A 35 9.26 -3.58 -4.63
CA ILE A 35 9.11 -3.52 -3.17
C ILE A 35 9.20 -4.93 -2.58
N ALA A 36 8.40 -5.85 -3.11
CA ALA A 36 8.34 -7.23 -2.65
C ALA A 36 8.02 -8.17 -3.80
N ALA A 37 8.45 -9.43 -3.68
CA ALA A 37 8.14 -10.50 -4.61
C ALA A 37 7.80 -11.77 -3.82
N LEU A 38 6.81 -12.52 -4.28
CA LEU A 38 6.42 -13.79 -3.70
C LEU A 38 6.09 -14.77 -4.82
N SER A 39 6.60 -16.00 -4.71
CA SER A 39 6.33 -17.10 -5.64
C SER A 39 5.66 -18.26 -4.89
N GLY A 40 4.80 -18.98 -5.59
CA GLY A 40 4.04 -20.13 -5.09
C GLY A 40 3.13 -20.67 -6.19
N ASP A 41 2.47 -21.80 -5.97
CA ASP A 41 1.49 -22.38 -6.90
C ASP A 41 0.08 -21.89 -6.47
N TRP A 42 -0.24 -20.64 -6.83
CA TRP A 42 -1.42 -19.98 -6.26
C TRP A 42 -2.71 -20.48 -6.89
N ASN A 43 -2.68 -20.84 -8.16
CA ASN A 43 -3.81 -21.43 -8.87
C ASN A 43 -3.94 -22.95 -8.69
N GLY A 44 -2.90 -23.64 -8.18
CA GLY A 44 -2.92 -25.07 -7.89
C GLY A 44 -2.72 -25.95 -9.13
N ASP A 45 -2.12 -25.43 -10.19
CA ASP A 45 -1.89 -26.16 -11.44
C ASP A 45 -0.54 -26.93 -11.47
N GLY A 46 0.30 -26.70 -10.47
CA GLY A 46 1.60 -27.34 -10.29
C GLY A 46 2.79 -26.59 -10.90
N ASP A 47 2.56 -25.52 -11.67
CA ASP A 47 3.59 -24.59 -12.13
C ASP A 47 3.71 -23.42 -11.13
N PRO A 48 4.93 -22.88 -10.88
CA PRO A 48 5.09 -21.77 -9.95
C PRO A 48 4.64 -20.44 -10.56
N ASP A 49 3.72 -19.78 -9.87
CA ASP A 49 3.26 -18.41 -10.11
C ASP A 49 4.15 -17.38 -9.38
N ALA A 50 3.93 -16.10 -9.71
CA ALA A 50 4.56 -14.99 -9.01
C ALA A 50 3.63 -13.79 -8.84
N VAL A 51 3.77 -13.12 -7.70
CA VAL A 51 3.16 -11.82 -7.44
C VAL A 51 4.21 -10.82 -6.99
N LEU A 52 4.15 -9.62 -7.55
CA LEU A 52 5.11 -8.54 -7.27
C LEU A 52 4.36 -7.32 -6.75
N LEU A 53 4.91 -6.68 -5.72
CA LEU A 53 4.56 -5.31 -5.37
C LEU A 53 5.63 -4.37 -5.93
N VAL A 54 5.19 -3.36 -6.67
CA VAL A 54 6.06 -2.32 -7.22
C VAL A 54 5.53 -0.94 -6.84
N GLN A 55 6.42 0.03 -6.71
CA GLN A 55 6.04 1.42 -6.45
C GLN A 55 5.11 1.91 -7.57
N SER A 56 3.96 2.46 -7.20
CA SER A 56 2.98 3.00 -8.17
C SER A 56 3.39 4.39 -8.67
N GLU A 57 2.75 4.84 -9.75
CA GLU A 57 2.74 6.26 -10.12
C GLU A 57 1.91 7.10 -9.14
N THR A 58 0.88 6.48 -8.54
CA THR A 58 0.09 7.13 -7.48
C THR A 58 0.92 7.24 -6.20
N PRO A 59 1.05 8.45 -5.61
CA PRO A 59 1.79 8.67 -4.37
C PRO A 59 1.37 7.72 -3.25
N ASP A 60 2.35 7.34 -2.43
CA ASP A 60 2.18 6.51 -1.24
C ASP A 60 1.43 5.19 -1.47
N SER A 61 1.56 4.60 -2.66
CA SER A 61 0.89 3.34 -3.01
C SER A 61 1.76 2.40 -3.84
N ALA A 62 1.40 1.12 -3.83
CA ALA A 62 2.05 0.08 -4.63
C ALA A 62 1.05 -0.62 -5.55
N ASP A 63 1.48 -0.90 -6.78
CA ASP A 63 0.76 -1.75 -7.71
C ASP A 63 1.10 -3.21 -7.43
N LEU A 64 0.10 -4.09 -7.57
CA LEU A 64 0.31 -5.53 -7.52
C LEU A 64 0.29 -6.09 -8.94
N ARG A 65 1.35 -6.80 -9.34
CA ARG A 65 1.44 -7.50 -10.62
C ARG A 65 1.34 -9.00 -10.40
N VAL A 66 0.48 -9.66 -11.16
CA VAL A 66 0.24 -11.10 -11.07
C VAL A 66 0.76 -11.77 -12.34
N TYR A 67 1.50 -12.85 -12.16
CA TYR A 67 2.04 -13.70 -13.20
C TYR A 67 1.66 -15.15 -12.89
N LEU A 68 1.27 -15.89 -13.93
CA LEU A 68 1.05 -17.33 -13.80
C LEU A 68 2.23 -18.10 -14.38
N GLY A 69 2.54 -19.22 -13.74
CA GLY A 69 3.51 -20.19 -14.22
C GLY A 69 3.03 -20.89 -15.49
N THR A 70 3.95 -21.13 -16.40
CA THR A 70 3.75 -22.06 -17.51
C THR A 70 5.05 -22.81 -17.76
N PHE A 71 5.01 -23.83 -18.62
CA PHE A 71 6.23 -24.50 -19.10
C PHE A 71 7.26 -23.55 -19.76
N ARG A 72 6.87 -22.33 -20.17
CA ARG A 72 7.74 -21.32 -20.76
C ARG A 72 8.27 -20.29 -19.76
N GLY A 73 7.87 -20.41 -18.49
CA GLY A 73 8.12 -19.43 -17.43
C GLY A 73 6.89 -18.59 -17.10
N LEU A 74 7.13 -17.48 -16.40
CA LEU A 74 6.08 -16.59 -15.89
C LEU A 74 5.45 -15.76 -17.01
N GLU A 75 4.13 -15.86 -17.17
CA GLU A 75 3.34 -15.04 -18.10
C GLU A 75 2.52 -13.98 -17.33
N PRO A 76 2.60 -12.69 -17.71
CA PRO A 76 1.85 -11.64 -17.04
C PRO A 76 0.35 -11.84 -17.24
N GLN A 77 -0.43 -11.75 -16.15
CA GLN A 77 -1.88 -11.83 -16.21
C GLN A 77 -2.53 -10.45 -16.14
N PHE A 78 -2.29 -9.72 -15.06
CA PHE A 78 -2.86 -8.39 -14.85
C PHE A 78 -2.06 -7.59 -13.81
N THR A 79 -2.38 -6.30 -13.74
CA THR A 79 -1.91 -5.39 -12.69
C THR A 79 -3.12 -4.80 -11.98
N THR A 80 -3.11 -4.85 -10.64
CA THR A 80 -4.01 -4.07 -9.79
C THR A 80 -3.28 -2.80 -9.40
N PHE A 81 -3.75 -1.66 -9.91
CA PHE A 81 -3.13 -0.36 -9.63
C PHE A 81 -3.48 0.13 -8.23
N SER A 82 -2.51 0.71 -7.52
CA SER A 82 -2.68 1.24 -6.16
C SER A 82 -3.37 0.23 -5.22
N ALA A 83 -2.93 -1.02 -5.27
CA ALA A 83 -3.52 -2.14 -4.54
C ALA A 83 -3.32 -2.04 -3.02
N THR A 84 -2.29 -1.31 -2.56
CA THR A 84 -1.99 -1.15 -1.14
C THR A 84 -1.20 0.11 -0.85
N TYR A 85 -1.27 0.57 0.40
CA TYR A 85 -0.48 1.68 0.91
C TYR A 85 1.01 1.34 0.92
N ALA A 86 1.83 2.27 0.45
CA ALA A 86 3.27 2.18 0.38
C ALA A 86 3.90 3.55 0.67
N GLY A 87 3.98 3.90 1.95
CA GLY A 87 4.49 5.20 2.36
C GLY A 87 6.02 5.32 2.25
N PRO A 88 6.56 6.55 2.23
CA PRO A 88 7.97 6.80 1.91
C PRO A 88 8.91 6.61 3.10
N TRP A 89 8.40 6.26 4.29
CA TRP A 89 9.20 6.18 5.52
C TRP A 89 9.31 4.75 6.06
N GLY A 90 10.31 4.50 6.91
CA GLY A 90 10.43 3.25 7.64
C GLY A 90 9.17 2.95 8.45
N GLY A 91 8.74 1.69 8.47
CA GLY A 91 7.46 1.27 9.05
C GLY A 91 6.24 1.58 8.19
N GLN A 92 6.44 1.79 6.87
CA GLN A 92 5.35 2.00 5.89
C GLN A 92 5.51 1.13 4.64
N THR A 93 6.47 0.20 4.66
CA THR A 93 6.79 -0.66 3.52
C THR A 93 5.81 -1.83 3.46
N PRO A 94 5.04 -1.99 2.38
CA PRO A 94 4.15 -3.12 2.25
C PRO A 94 4.92 -4.38 1.89
N GLY A 95 4.27 -5.52 2.05
CA GLY A 95 4.87 -6.83 1.84
C GLY A 95 3.90 -7.85 1.28
N LEU A 96 4.46 -9.01 0.98
CA LEU A 96 3.73 -10.19 0.51
C LEU A 96 4.09 -11.37 1.40
N VAL A 97 3.09 -12.15 1.79
CA VAL A 97 3.29 -13.34 2.63
C VAL A 97 2.42 -14.49 2.15
N ALA A 98 3.02 -15.67 2.00
CA ALA A 98 2.27 -16.90 1.75
C ALA A 98 1.53 -17.30 3.02
N LEU A 99 0.24 -17.59 2.92
CA LEU A 99 -0.58 -18.04 4.07
C LEU A 99 -0.82 -19.55 4.01
N THR A 100 -1.12 -20.05 2.82
CA THR A 100 -1.30 -21.48 2.51
C THR A 100 -0.70 -21.73 1.12
N PRO A 101 -0.66 -22.98 0.62
CA PRO A 101 -0.17 -23.24 -0.74
C PRO A 101 -0.88 -22.43 -1.83
N THR A 102 -2.18 -22.13 -1.68
CA THR A 102 -3.01 -21.47 -2.72
C THR A 102 -3.56 -20.10 -2.28
N THR A 103 -3.01 -19.53 -1.21
CA THR A 103 -3.43 -18.22 -0.70
C THR A 103 -2.23 -17.43 -0.19
N PHE A 104 -2.20 -16.15 -0.50
CA PHE A 104 -1.21 -15.21 0.01
C PHE A 104 -1.92 -13.96 0.55
N ALA A 105 -1.17 -13.07 1.17
CA ALA A 105 -1.69 -11.77 1.56
C ALA A 105 -0.75 -10.63 1.18
N ILE A 106 -1.37 -9.49 0.91
CA ILE A 106 -0.73 -8.19 0.84
C ILE A 106 -0.76 -7.62 2.25
N THR A 107 0.39 -7.23 2.79
CA THR A 107 0.50 -6.56 4.09
C THR A 107 0.86 -5.10 3.88
N SER A 108 0.29 -4.20 4.68
CA SER A 108 0.68 -2.80 4.73
C SER A 108 0.57 -2.27 6.15
N GLU A 109 1.27 -1.18 6.42
CA GLU A 109 1.33 -0.63 7.77
C GLU A 109 1.68 0.86 7.77
N GLN A 110 1.39 1.49 8.90
CA GLN A 110 1.97 2.76 9.32
C GLN A 110 2.38 2.59 10.77
N THR A 111 3.60 2.11 10.97
CA THR A 111 4.23 1.95 12.28
C THR A 111 5.38 2.94 12.46
N GLY A 112 5.71 3.73 11.45
CA GLY A 112 6.81 4.71 11.54
C GLY A 112 6.41 6.01 12.24
N ILE A 113 5.19 6.51 12.01
CA ILE A 113 4.81 7.89 12.31
C ILE A 113 3.49 7.94 13.09
N GLY A 114 3.37 8.91 14.00
CA GLY A 114 2.11 9.25 14.68
C GLY A 114 1.89 8.54 16.01
N ARG A 115 0.75 8.79 16.66
CA ARG A 115 0.40 8.21 17.96
C ARG A 115 -0.27 6.83 17.84
N THR A 116 -1.02 6.64 16.76
CA THR A 116 -1.88 5.48 16.51
C THR A 116 -1.38 4.68 15.30
N PRO A 117 -0.30 3.89 15.46
CA PRO A 117 0.16 3.00 14.42
C PRO A 117 -0.91 1.97 14.04
N TRP A 118 -0.86 1.52 12.80
CA TRP A 118 -1.76 0.50 12.28
C TRP A 118 -1.04 -0.50 11.39
N THR A 119 -1.63 -1.68 11.27
CA THR A 119 -1.24 -2.71 10.29
C THR A 119 -2.49 -3.26 9.63
N GLN A 120 -2.38 -3.61 8.35
CA GLN A 120 -3.45 -4.14 7.52
C GLN A 120 -2.98 -5.36 6.75
N ARG A 121 -3.89 -6.31 6.55
CA ARG A 121 -3.69 -7.49 5.71
C ARG A 121 -4.88 -7.67 4.79
N ILE A 122 -4.62 -7.81 3.50
CA ILE A 122 -5.62 -8.18 2.49
C ILE A 122 -5.26 -9.59 2.02
N THR A 123 -6.14 -10.55 2.32
CA THR A 123 -5.94 -11.95 1.96
C THR A 123 -6.48 -12.23 0.57
N ILE A 124 -5.67 -12.86 -0.27
CA ILE A 124 -5.98 -13.24 -1.64
C ILE A 124 -6.07 -14.76 -1.75
N ALA A 125 -7.11 -15.25 -2.42
CA ALA A 125 -7.27 -16.65 -2.73
C ALA A 125 -7.60 -16.83 -4.22
N TYR A 126 -7.09 -17.90 -4.82
CA TYR A 126 -7.52 -18.32 -6.16
C TYR A 126 -8.77 -19.19 -6.05
N ARG A 127 -9.90 -18.74 -6.61
CA ARG A 127 -11.19 -19.44 -6.57
C ARG A 127 -11.94 -19.20 -7.88
N GLU A 128 -12.63 -20.23 -8.36
CA GLU A 128 -13.47 -20.12 -9.57
C GLU A 128 -12.68 -19.53 -10.74
N ASP A 129 -11.47 -20.05 -10.96
CA ASP A 129 -10.52 -19.64 -12.01
C ASP A 129 -10.10 -18.15 -11.96
N SER A 130 -10.15 -17.52 -10.79
CA SER A 130 -9.78 -16.12 -10.60
C SER A 130 -9.13 -15.83 -9.25
N PHE A 131 -8.25 -14.83 -9.20
CA PHE A 131 -7.75 -14.28 -7.93
C PHE A 131 -8.82 -13.37 -7.31
N ARG A 132 -9.20 -13.66 -6.08
CA ARG A 132 -10.22 -12.93 -5.33
C ARG A 132 -9.67 -12.38 -4.02
N VAL A 133 -10.13 -11.20 -3.66
CA VAL A 133 -9.97 -10.66 -2.31
C VAL A 133 -10.87 -11.47 -1.38
N ALA A 134 -10.25 -12.25 -0.51
CA ALA A 134 -10.88 -13.29 0.30
C ALA A 134 -10.99 -12.90 1.78
N GLY A 135 -10.19 -11.96 2.25
CA GLY A 135 -10.27 -11.48 3.63
C GLY A 135 -9.58 -10.15 3.84
N PHE A 136 -9.91 -9.51 4.95
CA PHE A 136 -9.39 -8.23 5.37
C PHE A 136 -9.16 -8.24 6.87
N THR A 137 -7.97 -7.85 7.30
CA THR A 137 -7.65 -7.62 8.71
C THR A 137 -7.07 -6.22 8.85
N HIS A 138 -7.56 -5.45 9.81
CA HIS A 138 -6.95 -4.18 10.20
C HIS A 138 -6.85 -4.12 11.72
N GLN A 139 -5.75 -3.57 12.22
CA GLN A 139 -5.58 -3.32 13.65
C GLN A 139 -4.80 -2.04 13.89
N PHE A 140 -5.12 -1.36 14.98
CA PHE A 140 -4.39 -0.20 15.47
C PHE A 140 -4.27 -0.25 16.98
N TYR A 141 -3.30 0.49 17.51
CA TYR A 141 -3.15 0.72 18.95
C TYR A 141 -2.61 2.10 19.21
N ASP A 142 -2.84 2.65 20.40
CA ASP A 142 -2.24 3.91 20.83
C ASP A 142 -0.95 3.65 21.62
N ARG A 143 0.09 4.41 21.29
CA ARG A 143 1.41 4.29 21.91
C ARG A 143 1.48 4.81 23.35
N ILE A 144 0.55 5.68 23.74
CA ILE A 144 0.52 6.36 25.03
C ILE A 144 -0.56 5.75 25.93
N ASP A 145 -1.71 5.41 25.36
CA ASP A 145 -2.83 4.79 26.06
C ASP A 145 -3.06 3.34 25.58
N PRO A 146 -2.50 2.33 26.27
CA PRO A 146 -2.65 0.93 25.85
C PRO A 146 -4.11 0.44 25.83
N ALA A 147 -5.02 1.12 26.53
CA ALA A 147 -6.43 0.78 26.49
C ALA A 147 -7.11 1.26 25.19
N TYR A 148 -6.54 2.22 24.48
CA TYR A 148 -7.05 2.67 23.18
C TYR A 148 -6.49 1.80 22.04
N HIS A 149 -7.30 0.89 21.52
CA HIS A 149 -6.92 -0.02 20.43
C HIS A 149 -8.15 -0.54 19.70
N GLY A 150 -7.94 -1.16 18.54
CA GLY A 150 -9.01 -1.83 17.82
C GLY A 150 -8.49 -2.80 16.78
N SER A 151 -9.30 -3.80 16.47
CA SER A 151 -9.06 -4.81 15.45
C SER A 151 -10.36 -5.14 14.71
N CYS A 152 -10.26 -5.41 13.42
CA CYS A 152 -11.35 -5.91 12.61
C CYS A 152 -10.81 -6.98 11.67
N ASP A 153 -11.35 -8.17 11.75
CA ASP A 153 -11.05 -9.30 10.86
C ASP A 153 -12.34 -9.72 10.15
N VAL A 154 -12.26 -9.85 8.83
CA VAL A 154 -13.39 -10.21 7.97
C VAL A 154 -12.93 -11.28 6.98
N ASN A 155 -13.62 -12.41 7.00
CA ASN A 155 -13.56 -13.39 5.94
C ASN A 155 -14.60 -13.03 4.87
N LEU A 156 -14.14 -12.46 3.75
CA LEU A 156 -15.02 -11.94 2.70
C LEU A 156 -15.67 -13.06 1.87
N LEU A 157 -15.13 -14.28 1.88
CA LEU A 157 -15.73 -15.42 1.19
C LEU A 157 -16.95 -15.98 1.92
N THR A 158 -16.96 -15.92 3.26
CA THR A 158 -18.04 -16.45 4.11
C THR A 158 -18.94 -15.36 4.70
N GLY A 159 -18.42 -14.14 4.80
CA GLY A 159 -19.04 -13.02 5.49
C GLY A 159 -18.77 -12.99 6.99
N ASP A 160 -18.05 -13.97 7.56
CA ASP A 160 -17.73 -14.01 8.98
C ASP A 160 -16.84 -12.82 9.37
N TYR A 161 -17.13 -12.19 10.51
CA TYR A 161 -16.32 -11.10 11.03
C TYR A 161 -16.16 -11.14 12.56
N VAL A 162 -15.07 -10.54 13.02
CA VAL A 162 -14.80 -10.18 14.42
C VAL A 162 -14.32 -8.74 14.45
N LEU A 163 -14.94 -7.93 15.30
CA LEU A 163 -14.60 -6.53 15.53
C LEU A 163 -14.39 -6.33 17.03
N GLU A 164 -13.23 -5.81 17.39
CA GLU A 164 -12.91 -5.41 18.75
C GLU A 164 -12.48 -3.95 18.74
N ARG A 165 -12.96 -3.19 19.70
CA ARG A 165 -12.61 -1.78 19.84
C ARG A 165 -12.68 -1.36 21.29
N ASN A 166 -11.65 -0.68 21.73
CA ASN A 166 -11.59 -0.07 23.04
C ASN A 166 -11.15 1.39 22.87
N SER A 167 -11.98 2.32 23.34
CA SER A 167 -11.71 3.76 23.25
C SER A 167 -10.93 4.31 24.46
N GLY A 168 -10.38 3.42 25.31
CA GLY A 168 -9.73 3.80 26.57
C GLY A 168 -10.70 3.96 27.74
N ASP A 169 -12.01 4.03 27.47
CA ASP A 169 -13.07 3.99 28.47
C ASP A 169 -13.64 2.56 28.57
N PRO A 170 -13.55 1.87 29.73
CA PRO A 170 -14.13 0.55 29.94
C PRO A 170 -15.64 0.47 29.63
N ALA A 171 -16.37 1.59 29.72
CA ALA A 171 -17.79 1.65 29.38
C ALA A 171 -18.06 1.67 27.86
N GLN A 172 -17.03 1.85 27.04
CA GLN A 172 -17.11 2.00 25.58
C GLN A 172 -16.36 0.89 24.83
N VAL A 173 -16.08 -0.23 25.49
CA VAL A 173 -15.56 -1.43 24.81
C VAL A 173 -16.64 -2.02 23.93
N ARG A 174 -16.33 -2.22 22.65
CA ARG A 174 -17.19 -2.89 21.68
C ARG A 174 -16.51 -4.16 21.20
N ASN A 175 -17.16 -5.29 21.45
CA ASN A 175 -16.84 -6.57 20.84
C ASN A 175 -18.06 -7.05 20.07
N ASP A 176 -17.90 -7.27 18.78
CA ASP A 176 -18.96 -7.62 17.85
C ASP A 176 -18.46 -8.74 16.94
N SER A 177 -19.28 -9.74 16.70
CA SER A 177 -18.95 -10.83 15.78
C SER A 177 -20.22 -11.34 15.15
N GLY A 178 -20.11 -11.81 13.92
CA GLY A 178 -21.28 -12.26 13.18
C GLY A 178 -20.95 -12.61 11.75
N ARG A 179 -21.99 -12.59 10.92
CA ARG A 179 -21.90 -12.90 9.51
C ARG A 179 -22.66 -11.88 8.68
N LEU A 180 -21.99 -11.33 7.67
CA LEU A 180 -22.56 -10.51 6.63
C LEU A 180 -22.85 -11.36 5.38
N ALA A 181 -23.44 -10.75 4.35
CA ALA A 181 -23.40 -11.36 3.03
C ALA A 181 -21.92 -11.51 2.58
N PRO A 182 -21.53 -12.63 1.96
CA PRO A 182 -20.23 -12.76 1.33
C PRO A 182 -19.94 -11.58 0.39
N GLY A 183 -18.74 -11.03 0.52
CA GLY A 183 -18.32 -9.80 -0.14
C GLY A 183 -17.00 -9.91 -0.88
N GLY A 184 -16.52 -11.13 -1.17
CA GLY A 184 -15.30 -11.34 -1.94
C GLY A 184 -15.47 -10.91 -3.40
N PHE A 185 -14.47 -10.27 -3.97
CA PHE A 185 -14.51 -9.68 -5.32
C PHE A 185 -13.19 -9.92 -6.06
N ALA A 186 -13.12 -9.59 -7.35
CA ALA A 186 -11.92 -9.81 -8.14
C ALA A 186 -10.76 -8.95 -7.65
N LEU A 187 -9.55 -9.50 -7.62
CA LEU A 187 -8.35 -8.77 -7.19
C LEU A 187 -8.06 -7.52 -8.05
N GLN A 188 -8.50 -7.52 -9.31
CA GLN A 188 -8.36 -6.37 -10.21
C GLN A 188 -9.17 -5.14 -9.76
N ASP A 189 -10.26 -5.36 -9.00
CA ASP A 189 -11.14 -4.29 -8.53
C ASP A 189 -10.72 -3.74 -7.14
N LEU A 190 -9.62 -4.26 -6.57
CA LEU A 190 -9.12 -3.77 -5.28
C LEU A 190 -8.61 -2.33 -5.42
N THR A 191 -8.99 -1.50 -4.46
CA THR A 191 -8.58 -0.09 -4.39
C THR A 191 -7.82 0.18 -3.09
N LEU A 192 -7.00 1.23 -3.11
CA LEU A 192 -6.18 1.67 -1.97
C LEU A 192 -7.00 1.87 -0.69
N ASP A 193 -8.20 2.45 -0.82
CA ASP A 193 -9.08 2.82 0.30
C ASP A 193 -10.09 1.72 0.67
N TYR A 194 -9.89 0.50 0.16
CA TYR A 194 -10.78 -0.61 0.45
C TYR A 194 -10.75 -0.95 1.94
N ILE A 195 -11.89 -0.70 2.60
CA ILE A 195 -12.17 -1.10 3.97
C ILE A 195 -13.60 -1.65 3.99
N PRO A 196 -13.82 -2.90 4.43
CA PRO A 196 -15.16 -3.47 4.60
C PRO A 196 -16.02 -2.55 5.47
N GLN A 197 -17.32 -2.42 5.15
CA GLN A 197 -18.20 -1.49 5.85
C GLN A 197 -18.23 -1.73 7.37
N ILE A 198 -18.21 -2.99 7.82
CA ILE A 198 -18.15 -3.33 9.25
C ILE A 198 -16.87 -2.83 9.93
N CYS A 199 -15.73 -2.82 9.23
CA CYS A 199 -14.46 -2.33 9.75
C CYS A 199 -14.35 -0.81 9.77
N ARG A 200 -15.24 -0.07 9.09
CA ARG A 200 -15.27 1.40 9.19
C ARG A 200 -15.63 1.86 10.60
N ALA A 201 -16.35 1.02 11.35
CA ALA A 201 -16.62 1.22 12.77
C ALA A 201 -15.36 1.24 13.65
N LEU A 202 -14.17 0.94 13.13
CA LEU A 202 -12.90 1.19 13.83
C LEU A 202 -12.51 2.66 13.88
N PHE A 203 -13.11 3.52 13.05
CA PHE A 203 -12.72 4.94 12.90
C PHE A 203 -13.81 5.95 13.30
N ASP A 204 -15.02 5.50 13.62
CA ASP A 204 -16.17 6.32 14.06
C ASP A 204 -16.05 6.83 15.51
#